data_AF-A0A6B0XN49-F1
#
_entry.id   AF-A0A6B0XN49-F1
#
_cell.length_a   1.000
_cell.length_b   1.000
_cell.length_c   1.000
_cell.angle_alpha   90.00
_cell.angle_beta   90.00
_cell.angle_gamma   90.00
#
_symmetry.space_group_name_H-M   'P 1'
#
loop_
_entity.id
_entity.type
_entity.pdbx_description
1 polymer ?
#
loop_
_entity_poly.entity_id
_entity_poly.type
_entity_poly.pdbx_seq_one_letter_code
_entity_poly.pdbx_strand_id
1 'polypeptide(L)'
;MDLERLFSGIAVVIDDELNGDETEVNANEEPKDRIVEIVRRLKDEWDLPCYESSGVPAESLWPGLLESASLVLLDWHLWPVGASQVKAHVAPIRDRFLERAQAHFVPVFIFSNESEETVREELPEGVLGRAPVFIQSKSSVLGDESLDLSALENWVESDASVYVLKTWDRELRDARQQLFRSLYARNANWPKVFWKSYEDDEVEPSSALMELIWSSLRGRMGTADFEATVLGGSFADASGEELRRLIGEASFVADSMLAGGEARCGDLFLCEGTEEEEGREAEYLLNLRPDCDCISRNGSGEEIELYCVVGRLMEENEVRRKYHKKYGAFLETVNESIVFAVLEGRTLRFEFRDLRIEEFSELKRVGRLLHPYLTRVQQRYALFSQRQGLPRVPRAAVPEKQG
;
A
#
# COMPACT_ATOMS: atom_id res chain seq x y z
N MET A 1 -3.27 -22.96 -9.39
CA MET A 1 -2.99 -22.26 -8.12
C MET A 1 -3.93 -22.79 -7.05
N ASP A 2 -3.50 -22.97 -5.80
CA ASP A 2 -4.41 -23.35 -4.71
C ASP A 2 -5.09 -22.07 -4.16
N LEU A 3 -6.19 -21.62 -4.76
CA LEU A 3 -6.90 -20.40 -4.32
C LEU A 3 -7.42 -20.46 -2.88
N GLU A 4 -7.75 -21.67 -2.42
CA GLU A 4 -8.00 -22.00 -1.02
C GLU A 4 -6.92 -21.46 -0.07
N ARG A 5 -5.66 -21.39 -0.52
CA ARG A 5 -4.52 -20.92 0.26
C ARG A 5 -4.26 -19.43 0.14
N LEU A 6 -4.84 -18.75 -0.86
CA LEU A 6 -4.72 -17.31 -1.04
C LEU A 6 -5.67 -16.55 -0.12
N PHE A 7 -6.91 -17.02 -0.01
CA PHE A 7 -7.89 -16.40 0.88
C PHE A 7 -7.73 -16.96 2.28
N SER A 8 -6.92 -16.28 3.09
CA SER A 8 -6.87 -16.53 4.53
C SER A 8 -7.54 -15.35 5.26
N GLY A 9 -8.51 -15.62 6.12
CA GLY A 9 -9.30 -14.60 6.81
C GLY A 9 -10.77 -15.01 6.93
N ILE A 10 -11.67 -14.03 6.97
CA ILE A 10 -13.13 -14.25 7.02
C ILE A 10 -13.75 -13.86 5.68
N ALA A 11 -14.64 -14.68 5.13
CA ALA A 11 -15.54 -14.26 4.05
C ALA A 11 -16.72 -13.51 4.65
N VAL A 12 -16.96 -12.27 4.19
CA VAL A 12 -18.13 -11.50 4.60
C VAL A 12 -19.21 -11.71 3.56
N VAL A 13 -20.35 -12.28 3.96
CA VAL A 13 -21.48 -12.59 3.06
C VAL A 13 -22.67 -11.74 3.46
N ILE A 14 -23.17 -10.96 2.49
CA ILE A 14 -24.31 -10.07 2.67
C ILE A 14 -25.36 -10.41 1.61
N ASP A 15 -26.48 -10.98 2.06
CA ASP A 15 -27.55 -11.46 1.20
C ASP A 15 -28.84 -11.56 2.03
N ASP A 16 -29.93 -10.93 1.58
CA ASP A 16 -31.19 -10.84 2.33
C ASP A 16 -31.92 -12.18 2.50
N GLU A 17 -31.62 -13.19 1.68
CA GLU A 17 -32.23 -14.52 1.75
C GLU A 17 -31.54 -15.47 2.75
N LEU A 18 -30.42 -15.08 3.37
CA LEU A 18 -29.64 -15.93 4.30
C LEU A 18 -30.41 -16.37 5.57
N ASN A 19 -31.46 -15.64 5.96
CA ASN A 19 -32.28 -15.93 7.15
C ASN A 19 -33.63 -16.62 6.82
N GLY A 20 -33.81 -17.13 5.60
CA GLY A 20 -34.99 -17.92 5.25
C GLY A 20 -35.09 -19.16 6.14
N ASP A 21 -36.24 -19.35 6.80
CA ASP A 21 -36.50 -20.52 7.65
C ASP A 21 -36.21 -21.84 6.89
N GLU A 22 -35.23 -22.63 7.37
CA GLU A 22 -34.93 -23.99 6.88
C GLU A 22 -36.16 -24.92 6.90
N THR A 23 -37.23 -24.54 7.61
CA THR A 23 -38.46 -25.31 7.75
C THR A 23 -39.42 -25.26 6.56
N GLU A 24 -39.19 -24.41 5.54
CA GLU A 24 -39.96 -24.43 4.29
C GLU A 24 -39.18 -24.95 3.07
N VAL A 25 -38.11 -25.73 3.29
CA VAL A 25 -37.55 -26.55 2.20
C VAL A 25 -38.49 -27.75 1.98
N ASN A 26 -39.50 -27.57 1.11
CA ASN A 26 -40.16 -28.71 0.49
C ASN A 26 -39.06 -29.59 -0.12
N ALA A 27 -39.00 -30.87 0.23
CA ALA A 27 -37.97 -31.82 -0.22
C ALA A 27 -37.90 -32.05 -1.76
N ASN A 28 -38.70 -31.29 -2.54
CA ASN A 28 -38.76 -31.29 -4.00
C ASN A 28 -38.56 -29.89 -4.62
N GLU A 29 -38.22 -28.85 -3.84
CA GLU A 29 -37.82 -27.54 -4.38
C GLU A 29 -36.31 -27.37 -4.22
N GLU A 30 -35.61 -27.11 -5.34
CA GLU A 30 -34.20 -26.72 -5.35
C GLU A 30 -33.99 -25.50 -4.44
N PRO A 31 -32.83 -25.38 -3.74
CA PRO A 31 -32.52 -24.21 -2.94
C PRO A 31 -32.70 -22.95 -3.80
N LYS A 32 -33.67 -22.11 -3.42
CA LYS A 32 -34.11 -20.97 -4.23
C LYS A 32 -33.05 -19.88 -4.36
N ASP A 33 -32.12 -19.76 -3.40
CA ASP A 33 -31.00 -18.82 -3.52
C ASP A 33 -29.64 -19.47 -3.74
N ARG A 34 -28.97 -18.87 -4.70
CA ARG A 34 -27.76 -19.31 -5.38
C ARG A 34 -26.50 -18.94 -4.60
N ILE A 35 -26.59 -17.93 -3.74
CA ILE A 35 -25.50 -17.48 -2.87
C ILE A 35 -25.29 -18.45 -1.70
N VAL A 36 -26.35 -19.08 -1.17
CA VAL A 36 -26.24 -20.07 -0.08
C VAL A 36 -25.31 -21.24 -0.46
N GLU A 37 -25.36 -21.70 -1.72
CA GLU A 37 -24.44 -22.74 -2.20
C GLU A 37 -22.99 -22.23 -2.32
N ILE A 38 -22.77 -20.95 -2.66
CA ILE A 38 -21.43 -20.33 -2.63
C ILE A 38 -20.88 -20.36 -1.21
N VAL A 39 -21.68 -19.92 -0.23
CA VAL A 39 -21.29 -19.93 1.19
C VAL A 39 -20.96 -21.33 1.67
N ARG A 40 -21.79 -22.32 1.29
CA ARG A 40 -21.55 -23.72 1.67
C ARG A 40 -20.20 -24.20 1.16
N ARG A 41 -19.84 -23.92 -0.09
CA ARG A 41 -18.54 -24.32 -0.64
C ARG A 41 -17.37 -23.56 -0.04
N LEU A 42 -17.51 -22.26 0.23
CA LEU A 42 -16.46 -21.51 0.94
C LEU A 42 -16.14 -22.14 2.31
N LYS A 43 -17.16 -22.65 3.01
CA LYS A 43 -16.97 -23.37 4.28
C LYS A 43 -16.43 -24.78 4.09
N ASP A 44 -17.06 -25.57 3.22
CA ASP A 44 -16.83 -27.02 3.10
C ASP A 44 -15.57 -27.36 2.30
N GLU A 45 -15.29 -26.61 1.23
CA GLU A 45 -14.16 -26.84 0.33
C GLU A 45 -12.95 -26.00 0.71
N TRP A 46 -13.13 -24.71 1.00
CA TRP A 46 -12.02 -23.78 1.25
C TRP A 46 -11.66 -23.62 2.74
N ASP A 47 -12.40 -24.26 3.66
CA ASP A 47 -12.26 -24.11 5.12
C ASP A 47 -12.22 -22.64 5.56
N LEU A 48 -12.97 -21.78 4.85
CA LEU A 48 -12.98 -20.33 5.06
C LEU A 48 -14.12 -19.96 6.02
N PRO A 49 -13.81 -19.38 7.20
CA PRO A 49 -14.85 -18.88 8.10
C PRO A 49 -15.71 -17.82 7.42
N CYS A 50 -17.03 -17.91 7.56
CA CYS A 50 -17.97 -16.93 7.01
C CYS A 50 -18.62 -16.09 8.13
N TYR A 51 -18.72 -14.79 7.90
CA TYR A 51 -19.66 -13.91 8.60
C TYR A 51 -20.85 -13.69 7.68
N GLU A 52 -22.04 -14.14 8.08
CA GLU A 52 -23.28 -14.07 7.30
C GLU A 52 -24.23 -13.02 7.88
N SER A 53 -24.81 -12.19 7.01
CA SER A 53 -25.72 -11.13 7.43
C SER A 53 -26.80 -10.89 6.37
N SER A 54 -28.07 -10.80 6.79
CA SER A 54 -29.21 -10.58 5.88
C SER A 54 -29.33 -9.16 5.32
N GLY A 55 -28.25 -8.41 5.34
CA GLY A 55 -28.20 -6.99 5.06
C GLY A 55 -26.88 -6.39 5.53
N VAL A 56 -26.61 -5.15 5.12
CA VAL A 56 -25.34 -4.49 5.43
C VAL A 56 -25.17 -4.40 6.95
N PRO A 57 -24.05 -4.88 7.52
CA PRO A 57 -23.81 -4.83 8.96
C PRO A 57 -23.84 -3.40 9.51
N ALA A 58 -24.08 -3.26 10.81
CA ALA A 58 -24.03 -1.96 11.46
C ALA A 58 -22.65 -1.28 11.26
N GLU A 59 -22.65 0.02 10.99
CA GLU A 59 -21.44 0.82 10.70
C GLU A 59 -20.34 0.67 11.76
N SER A 60 -20.72 0.45 13.02
CA SER A 60 -19.79 0.22 14.13
C SER A 60 -18.94 -1.04 13.98
N LEU A 61 -19.37 -2.03 13.20
CA LEU A 61 -18.67 -3.29 12.97
C LEU A 61 -17.69 -3.22 11.80
N TRP A 62 -17.85 -2.25 10.90
CA TRP A 62 -17.11 -2.20 9.63
C TRP A 62 -15.58 -2.22 9.80
N PRO A 63 -14.97 -1.45 10.73
CA PRO A 63 -13.50 -1.41 10.84
C PRO A 63 -12.89 -2.80 11.14
N GLY A 64 -13.41 -3.49 12.16
CA GLY A 64 -12.88 -4.81 12.54
C GLY A 64 -13.26 -5.91 11.56
N LEU A 65 -14.45 -5.84 10.97
CA LEU A 65 -14.92 -6.80 9.97
C LEU A 65 -14.07 -6.73 8.70
N LEU A 66 -13.87 -5.53 8.14
CA LEU A 66 -13.12 -5.33 6.91
C LEU A 66 -11.60 -5.52 7.09
N GLU A 67 -11.04 -5.21 8.26
CA GLU A 67 -9.64 -5.53 8.57
C GLU A 67 -9.36 -7.04 8.59
N SER A 68 -10.36 -7.84 8.96
CA SER A 68 -10.26 -9.30 9.01
C SER A 68 -10.77 -10.00 7.75
N ALA A 69 -11.41 -9.26 6.85
CA ALA A 69 -12.06 -9.81 5.68
C ALA A 69 -11.03 -10.25 4.63
N SER A 70 -11.14 -11.50 4.19
CA SER A 70 -10.38 -11.97 3.04
C SER A 70 -11.07 -11.57 1.74
N LEU A 71 -12.40 -11.58 1.74
CA LEU A 71 -13.28 -11.19 0.62
C LEU A 71 -14.66 -10.77 1.13
N VAL A 72 -15.40 -10.07 0.29
CA VAL A 72 -16.82 -9.76 0.48
C VAL A 72 -17.63 -10.40 -0.66
N LEU A 73 -18.65 -11.18 -0.31
CA LEU A 73 -19.72 -11.59 -1.21
C LEU A 73 -20.96 -10.74 -0.92
N LEU A 74 -21.50 -10.11 -1.95
CA LEU A 74 -22.62 -9.19 -1.84
C LEU A 74 -23.70 -9.53 -2.86
N ASP A 75 -24.91 -9.79 -2.42
CA ASP A 75 -26.09 -9.66 -3.28
C ASP A 75 -26.34 -8.17 -3.56
N TRP A 76 -26.47 -7.82 -4.84
CA TRP A 76 -26.79 -6.46 -5.25
C TRP A 76 -28.15 -5.99 -4.73
N HIS A 77 -29.13 -6.90 -4.65
CA HIS A 77 -30.50 -6.61 -4.29
C HIS A 77 -30.83 -7.00 -2.85
N LEU A 78 -30.32 -6.22 -1.89
CA LEU A 78 -30.62 -6.41 -0.46
C LEU A 78 -32.02 -5.92 -0.03
N TRP A 79 -33.01 -5.97 -0.92
CA TRP A 79 -34.36 -5.51 -0.66
C TRP A 79 -35.39 -6.20 -1.57
N PRO A 80 -36.65 -6.35 -1.12
CA PRO A 80 -37.70 -6.94 -1.92
C PRO A 80 -38.01 -6.16 -3.21
N VAL A 81 -38.32 -6.88 -4.29
CA VAL A 81 -38.72 -6.29 -5.58
C VAL A 81 -39.94 -5.38 -5.39
N GLY A 82 -39.85 -4.14 -5.91
CA GLY A 82 -40.91 -3.13 -5.81
C GLY A 82 -40.90 -2.31 -4.51
N ALA A 83 -39.99 -2.56 -3.57
CA ALA A 83 -39.87 -1.81 -2.32
C ALA A 83 -39.02 -0.53 -2.49
N SER A 84 -39.46 0.42 -3.33
CA SER A 84 -38.67 1.63 -3.65
C SER A 84 -38.28 2.48 -2.44
N GLN A 85 -39.12 2.52 -1.40
CA GLN A 85 -38.80 3.22 -0.14
C GLN A 85 -37.69 2.53 0.66
N VAL A 86 -37.62 1.19 0.60
CA VAL A 86 -36.54 0.40 1.24
C VAL A 86 -35.25 0.57 0.46
N LYS A 87 -35.30 0.51 -0.89
CA LYS A 87 -34.14 0.81 -1.76
C LYS A 87 -33.52 2.17 -1.41
N ALA A 88 -34.34 3.20 -1.22
CA ALA A 88 -33.87 4.56 -0.89
C ALA A 88 -33.14 4.65 0.47
N HIS A 89 -33.37 3.71 1.39
CA HIS A 89 -32.68 3.66 2.68
C HIS A 89 -31.45 2.72 2.67
N VAL A 90 -31.56 1.57 2.00
CA VAL A 90 -30.52 0.54 1.99
C VAL A 90 -29.39 0.85 1.01
N ALA A 91 -29.70 1.37 -0.19
CA ALA A 91 -28.68 1.64 -1.20
C ALA A 91 -27.57 2.59 -0.69
N PRO A 92 -27.86 3.73 -0.03
CA PRO A 92 -26.82 4.60 0.51
C PRO A 92 -25.96 3.95 1.61
N ILE A 93 -26.46 2.94 2.31
CA ILE A 93 -25.71 2.20 3.33
C ILE A 93 -24.78 1.18 2.64
N ARG A 94 -25.31 0.44 1.66
CA ARG A 94 -24.53 -0.47 0.81
C ARG A 94 -23.40 0.25 0.10
N ASP A 95 -23.67 1.40 -0.50
CA ASP A 95 -22.69 2.16 -1.27
C ASP A 95 -21.55 2.67 -0.36
N ARG A 96 -21.87 3.18 0.83
CA ARG A 96 -20.86 3.55 1.84
C ARG A 96 -20.06 2.35 2.37
N PHE A 97 -20.70 1.19 2.50
CA PHE A 97 -20.01 -0.04 2.87
C PHE A 97 -19.02 -0.48 1.78
N LEU A 98 -19.42 -0.39 0.50
CA LEU A 98 -18.55 -0.66 -0.64
C LEU A 98 -17.36 0.30 -0.65
N GLU A 99 -17.59 1.61 -0.56
CA GLU A 99 -16.50 2.61 -0.46
C GLU A 99 -15.54 2.29 0.69
N ARG A 100 -16.06 1.80 1.82
CA ARG A 100 -15.22 1.39 2.94
C ARG A 100 -14.44 0.12 2.66
N ALA A 101 -15.05 -0.91 2.07
CA ALA A 101 -14.35 -2.14 1.67
C ALA A 101 -13.19 -1.84 0.72
N GLN A 102 -13.37 -0.87 -0.18
CA GLN A 102 -12.32 -0.40 -1.09
C GLN A 102 -11.19 0.33 -0.39
N ALA A 103 -11.49 1.17 0.59
CA ALA A 103 -10.45 1.82 1.40
C ALA A 103 -9.57 0.81 2.16
N HIS A 104 -10.08 -0.41 2.38
CA HIS A 104 -9.35 -1.55 2.94
C HIS A 104 -8.77 -2.49 1.87
N PHE A 105 -8.93 -2.17 0.58
CA PHE A 105 -8.52 -2.99 -0.57
C PHE A 105 -9.02 -4.44 -0.51
N VAL A 106 -10.23 -4.65 0.03
CA VAL A 106 -10.84 -5.98 0.13
C VAL A 106 -11.52 -6.32 -1.19
N PRO A 107 -11.25 -7.48 -1.81
CA PRO A 107 -11.98 -7.97 -2.97
C PRO A 107 -13.48 -8.07 -2.71
N VAL A 108 -14.29 -7.46 -3.59
CA VAL A 108 -15.76 -7.51 -3.50
C VAL A 108 -16.33 -8.23 -4.71
N PHE A 109 -17.11 -9.26 -4.45
CA PHE A 109 -17.83 -10.04 -5.45
C PHE A 109 -19.32 -9.73 -5.34
N ILE A 110 -19.84 -9.05 -6.35
CA ILE A 110 -21.23 -8.62 -6.44
C ILE A 110 -21.98 -9.58 -7.36
N PHE A 111 -23.02 -10.21 -6.82
CA PHE A 111 -23.94 -11.05 -7.59
C PHE A 111 -25.26 -10.33 -7.79
N SER A 112 -25.78 -10.33 -9.02
CA SER A 112 -27.04 -9.67 -9.35
C SER A 112 -27.87 -10.49 -10.34
N ASN A 113 -29.18 -10.28 -10.33
CA ASN A 113 -30.07 -10.77 -11.40
C ASN A 113 -30.15 -9.78 -12.59
N GLU A 114 -29.63 -8.57 -12.42
CA GLU A 114 -29.51 -7.55 -13.47
C GLU A 114 -28.27 -7.80 -14.34
N SER A 115 -28.18 -7.14 -15.50
CA SER A 115 -26.97 -7.24 -16.32
C SER A 115 -25.78 -6.54 -15.65
N GLU A 116 -24.56 -6.97 -15.96
CA GLU A 116 -23.34 -6.34 -15.41
C GLU A 116 -23.29 -4.85 -15.72
N GLU A 117 -23.74 -4.43 -16.91
CA GLU A 117 -23.78 -3.02 -17.31
C GLU A 117 -24.70 -2.21 -16.40
N THR A 118 -25.90 -2.73 -16.07
CA THR A 118 -26.84 -2.03 -15.18
C THR A 118 -26.27 -1.86 -13.78
N VAL A 119 -25.67 -2.91 -13.22
CA VAL A 119 -25.02 -2.82 -11.90
C VAL A 119 -23.87 -1.81 -11.93
N ARG A 120 -23.04 -1.81 -12.99
CA ARG A 120 -21.97 -0.82 -13.15
C ARG A 120 -22.52 0.60 -13.22
N GLU A 121 -23.58 0.85 -13.98
CA GLU A 121 -24.18 2.19 -14.07
C GLU A 121 -24.78 2.69 -12.73
N GLU A 122 -25.24 1.78 -11.87
CA GLU A 122 -25.75 2.13 -10.54
C GLU A 122 -24.67 2.23 -9.45
N LEU A 123 -23.47 1.68 -9.68
CA LEU A 123 -22.37 1.74 -8.71
C LEU A 123 -21.85 3.18 -8.57
N PRO A 124 -21.47 3.62 -7.36
CA PRO A 124 -20.85 4.93 -7.18
C PRO A 124 -19.60 5.07 -8.07
N GLU A 125 -19.39 6.24 -8.69
CA GLU A 125 -18.21 6.49 -9.54
C GLU A 125 -16.89 6.22 -8.82
N GLY A 126 -16.84 6.45 -7.49
CA GLY A 126 -15.67 6.16 -6.67
C GLY A 126 -15.35 4.66 -6.54
N VAL A 127 -16.35 3.80 -6.77
CA VAL A 127 -16.26 2.34 -6.63
C VAL A 127 -15.77 1.68 -7.91
N LEU A 128 -16.12 2.21 -9.07
CA LEU A 128 -15.67 1.66 -10.35
C LEU A 128 -14.23 2.06 -10.68
N GLY A 129 -13.39 1.06 -10.98
CA GLY A 129 -12.03 1.27 -11.52
C GLY A 129 -10.95 1.64 -10.50
N ARG A 130 -11.29 1.75 -9.20
CA ARG A 130 -10.34 2.05 -8.12
C ARG A 130 -10.07 0.90 -7.16
N ALA A 131 -10.85 -0.17 -7.24
CA ALA A 131 -10.73 -1.31 -6.35
C ALA A 131 -11.13 -2.62 -7.05
N PRO A 132 -10.74 -3.76 -6.47
CA PRO A 132 -11.00 -5.06 -7.06
C PRO A 132 -12.45 -5.48 -6.83
N VAL A 133 -13.34 -5.01 -7.71
CA VAL A 133 -14.77 -5.35 -7.73
C VAL A 133 -15.05 -6.29 -8.90
N PHE A 134 -15.54 -7.47 -8.58
CA PHE A 134 -16.09 -8.43 -9.52
C PHE A 134 -17.61 -8.32 -9.54
N ILE A 135 -18.20 -8.30 -10.73
CA ILE A 135 -19.65 -8.25 -10.90
C ILE A 135 -20.03 -9.39 -11.81
N GLN A 136 -20.96 -10.23 -11.37
CA GLN A 136 -21.44 -11.34 -12.18
C GLN A 136 -22.94 -11.57 -12.00
N SER A 137 -23.59 -12.02 -13.06
CA SER A 137 -24.97 -12.47 -12.99
C SER A 137 -25.10 -13.73 -12.12
N LYS A 138 -26.12 -13.79 -11.25
CA LYS A 138 -26.50 -15.02 -10.51
C LYS A 138 -26.76 -16.21 -11.47
N SER A 139 -27.11 -15.95 -12.74
CA SER A 139 -27.31 -16.98 -13.76
C SER A 139 -26.05 -17.53 -14.40
N SER A 140 -24.92 -16.82 -14.36
CA SER A 140 -23.68 -17.26 -15.01
C SER A 140 -22.67 -17.93 -14.05
N VAL A 141 -22.82 -17.76 -12.74
CA VAL A 141 -21.99 -18.42 -11.70
C VAL A 141 -22.37 -19.90 -11.50
N LEU A 142 -23.59 -20.25 -11.91
CA LEU A 142 -24.20 -21.57 -11.73
C LEU A 142 -24.69 -22.10 -13.08
N GLY A 143 -23.88 -22.95 -13.71
CA GLY A 143 -24.39 -23.82 -14.77
C GLY A 143 -25.34 -24.88 -14.20
N ASP A 144 -26.06 -25.58 -15.08
CA ASP A 144 -27.17 -26.51 -14.74
C ASP A 144 -26.83 -27.64 -13.74
N GLU A 145 -25.55 -27.91 -13.41
CA GLU A 145 -25.20 -28.99 -12.46
C GLU A 145 -24.09 -28.64 -11.44
N SER A 146 -23.46 -27.46 -11.48
CA SER A 146 -22.45 -27.08 -10.47
C SER A 146 -22.12 -25.59 -10.46
N LEU A 147 -21.86 -25.04 -9.27
CA LEU A 147 -21.29 -23.72 -9.07
C LEU A 147 -19.87 -23.69 -9.63
N ASP A 148 -19.61 -22.79 -10.59
CA ASP A 148 -18.31 -22.66 -11.22
C ASP A 148 -17.46 -21.63 -10.47
N LEU A 149 -16.79 -22.08 -9.40
CA LEU A 149 -15.81 -21.26 -8.68
C LEU A 149 -14.65 -20.83 -9.59
N SER A 150 -14.42 -21.51 -10.72
CA SER A 150 -13.42 -21.11 -11.72
C SER A 150 -13.62 -19.67 -12.17
N ALA A 151 -14.83 -19.10 -12.09
CA ALA A 151 -15.05 -17.68 -12.36
C ALA A 151 -14.34 -16.77 -11.34
N LEU A 152 -14.39 -17.11 -10.05
CA LEU A 152 -13.64 -16.41 -9.00
C LEU A 152 -12.13 -16.64 -9.16
N GLU A 153 -11.74 -17.88 -9.48
CA GLU A 153 -10.35 -18.25 -9.72
C GLU A 153 -9.75 -17.44 -10.87
N ASN A 154 -10.42 -17.48 -12.03
CA ASN A 154 -10.05 -16.72 -13.22
C ASN A 154 -10.03 -15.22 -12.95
N TRP A 155 -10.93 -14.71 -12.12
CA TRP A 155 -10.94 -13.30 -11.79
C TRP A 155 -9.72 -12.90 -10.93
N VAL A 156 -9.40 -13.67 -9.88
CA VAL A 156 -8.20 -13.43 -9.08
C VAL A 156 -6.93 -13.53 -9.92
N GLU A 157 -6.89 -14.49 -10.85
CA GLU A 157 -5.80 -14.61 -11.82
C GLU A 157 -5.76 -13.45 -12.84
N SER A 158 -6.91 -12.82 -13.11
CA SER A 158 -6.97 -11.64 -13.98
C SER A 158 -6.56 -10.34 -13.26
N ASP A 159 -6.74 -10.25 -11.94
CA ASP A 159 -6.36 -9.09 -11.13
C ASP A 159 -5.02 -9.30 -10.43
N ALA A 160 -3.95 -8.87 -11.11
CA ALA A 160 -2.58 -8.95 -10.62
C ALA A 160 -2.38 -8.27 -9.25
N SER A 161 -3.15 -7.21 -8.93
CA SER A 161 -2.97 -6.47 -7.67
C SER A 161 -3.54 -7.24 -6.49
N VAL A 162 -4.72 -7.83 -6.65
CA VAL A 162 -5.32 -8.74 -5.65
C VAL A 162 -4.42 -9.93 -5.42
N TYR A 163 -3.95 -10.56 -6.51
CA TYR A 163 -3.08 -11.72 -6.41
C TYR A 163 -1.79 -11.43 -5.63
N VAL A 164 -1.10 -10.33 -5.95
CA VAL A 164 0.13 -9.93 -5.26
C VAL A 164 -0.13 -9.65 -3.79
N LEU A 165 -1.21 -8.90 -3.47
CA LEU A 165 -1.56 -8.60 -2.09
C LEU A 165 -1.83 -9.87 -1.29
N LYS A 166 -2.68 -10.78 -1.78
CA LYS A 166 -3.04 -12.01 -1.06
C LYS A 166 -1.85 -12.94 -0.86
N THR A 167 -0.98 -13.02 -1.87
CA THR A 167 0.27 -13.79 -1.75
C THR A 167 1.19 -13.17 -0.69
N TRP A 168 1.34 -11.84 -0.68
CA TRP A 168 2.16 -11.13 0.30
C TRP A 168 1.60 -11.20 1.73
N ASP A 169 0.28 -11.03 1.90
CA ASP A 169 -0.41 -11.10 3.19
C ASP A 169 -0.19 -12.44 3.87
N ARG A 170 -0.23 -13.53 3.09
CA ARG A 170 0.06 -14.88 3.59
C ARG A 170 1.46 -14.98 4.17
N GLU A 171 2.48 -14.54 3.41
CA GLU A 171 3.88 -14.56 3.86
C GLU A 171 4.08 -13.69 5.11
N LEU A 172 3.46 -12.51 5.15
CA LEU A 172 3.53 -11.61 6.31
C LEU A 172 2.90 -12.26 7.54
N ARG A 173 1.71 -12.86 7.39
CA ARG A 173 0.97 -13.52 8.47
C ARG A 173 1.78 -14.69 9.03
N ASP A 174 2.41 -15.49 8.18
CA ASP A 174 3.22 -16.63 8.59
C ASP A 174 4.50 -16.17 9.31
N ALA A 175 5.19 -15.15 8.78
CA ALA A 175 6.34 -14.52 9.42
C ALA A 175 5.98 -13.95 10.81
N ARG A 176 4.84 -13.28 10.93
CA ARG A 176 4.31 -12.74 12.19
C ARG A 176 4.06 -13.83 13.22
N GLN A 177 3.35 -14.89 12.84
CA GLN A 177 3.08 -16.02 13.73
C GLN A 177 4.38 -16.68 14.22
N GLN A 178 5.32 -16.93 13.30
CA GLN A 178 6.61 -17.52 13.65
C GLN A 178 7.42 -16.63 14.59
N LEU A 179 7.45 -15.30 14.34
CA LEU A 179 8.13 -14.34 15.20
C LEU A 179 7.59 -14.38 16.63
N PHE A 180 6.28 -14.16 16.80
CA PHE A 180 5.68 -14.08 18.13
C PHE A 180 5.74 -15.41 18.87
N ARG A 181 5.53 -16.55 18.19
CA ARG A 181 5.71 -17.88 18.78
C ARG A 181 7.16 -18.10 19.25
N SER A 182 8.14 -17.71 18.42
CA SER A 182 9.55 -17.87 18.75
C SER A 182 9.95 -17.04 19.97
N LEU A 183 9.57 -15.76 20.00
CA LEU A 183 9.88 -14.88 21.13
C LEU A 183 9.17 -15.32 22.40
N TYR A 184 7.88 -15.67 22.31
CA TYR A 184 7.10 -16.16 23.45
C TYR A 184 7.69 -17.45 24.03
N ALA A 185 8.09 -18.40 23.19
CA ALA A 185 8.72 -19.64 23.63
C ALA A 185 10.07 -19.43 24.35
N ARG A 186 10.79 -18.35 24.05
CA ARG A 186 12.02 -17.97 24.77
C ARG A 186 11.70 -17.27 26.08
N ASN A 187 10.75 -16.34 26.07
CA ASN A 187 10.27 -15.64 27.25
C ASN A 187 8.88 -15.06 26.98
N ALA A 188 7.85 -15.49 27.72
CA ALA A 188 6.49 -14.97 27.59
C ALA A 188 6.40 -13.45 27.86
N ASN A 189 7.36 -12.89 28.61
CA ASN A 189 7.49 -11.46 28.90
C ASN A 189 8.52 -10.76 28.00
N TRP A 190 8.88 -11.32 26.85
CA TRP A 190 9.85 -10.71 25.92
C TRP A 190 9.58 -9.22 25.64
N PRO A 191 8.33 -8.71 25.51
CA PRO A 191 8.13 -7.29 25.25
C PRO A 191 8.63 -6.44 26.42
N LYS A 192 8.33 -6.87 27.66
CA LYS A 192 8.76 -6.18 28.89
C LYS A 192 10.27 -6.25 29.09
N VAL A 193 10.90 -7.35 28.69
CA VAL A 193 12.37 -7.51 28.78
C VAL A 193 13.06 -6.50 27.87
N PHE A 194 12.65 -6.40 26.60
CA PHE A 194 13.22 -5.41 25.68
C PHE A 194 12.87 -3.99 26.10
N TRP A 195 11.60 -3.73 26.46
CA TRP A 195 11.17 -2.41 26.93
C TRP A 195 12.04 -1.89 28.06
N LYS A 196 12.20 -2.70 29.13
CA LYS A 196 13.05 -2.34 30.27
C LYS A 196 14.50 -2.14 29.86
N SER A 197 15.01 -2.95 28.94
CA SER A 197 16.40 -2.81 28.46
C SER A 197 16.59 -1.46 27.72
N TYR A 198 15.62 -1.06 26.89
CA TYR A 198 15.67 0.24 26.21
C TYR A 198 15.56 1.42 27.17
N GLU A 199 14.70 1.33 28.20
CA GLU A 199 14.64 2.35 29.26
C GLU A 199 15.96 2.46 30.02
N ASP A 200 16.54 1.31 30.39
CA ASP A 200 17.84 1.25 31.09
C ASP A 200 19.00 1.78 30.20
N ASP A 201 18.87 1.68 28.87
CA ASP A 201 19.83 2.18 27.86
C ASP A 201 19.54 3.63 27.36
N GLU A 202 18.53 4.31 27.94
CA GLU A 202 18.10 5.67 27.54
C GLU A 202 17.69 5.80 26.05
N VAL A 203 17.15 4.73 25.48
CA VAL A 203 16.59 4.69 24.11
C VAL A 203 15.06 4.75 24.19
N GLU A 204 14.40 5.46 23.27
CA GLU A 204 12.93 5.51 23.22
C GLU A 204 12.36 4.08 23.00
N PRO A 205 11.67 3.48 23.98
CA PRO A 205 11.36 2.06 23.94
C PRO A 205 10.36 1.66 22.84
N SER A 206 9.41 2.53 22.50
CA SER A 206 8.36 2.22 21.52
C SER A 206 8.95 2.04 20.12
N SER A 207 9.75 3.01 19.67
CA SER A 207 10.45 3.03 18.40
C SER A 207 11.44 1.88 18.30
N ALA A 208 12.26 1.65 19.33
CA ALA A 208 13.21 0.55 19.34
C ALA A 208 12.52 -0.83 19.28
N LEU A 209 11.41 -1.00 19.99
CA LEU A 209 10.61 -2.24 19.94
C LEU A 209 9.96 -2.44 18.56
N MET A 210 9.45 -1.37 17.95
CA MET A 210 8.89 -1.41 16.59
C MET A 210 9.95 -1.78 15.55
N GLU A 211 11.15 -1.20 15.63
CA GLU A 211 12.28 -1.56 14.74
C GLU A 211 12.71 -3.01 14.92
N LEU A 212 12.75 -3.52 16.16
CA LEU A 212 12.99 -4.94 16.42
C LEU A 212 11.93 -5.81 15.74
N ILE A 213 10.65 -5.48 15.87
CA ILE A 213 9.56 -6.24 15.25
C ILE A 213 9.68 -6.20 13.74
N TRP A 214 9.82 -5.01 13.13
CA TRP A 214 9.87 -4.85 11.68
C TRP A 214 11.08 -5.51 11.03
N SER A 215 12.28 -5.32 11.58
CA SER A 215 13.50 -5.96 11.08
C SER A 215 13.41 -7.48 11.15
N SER A 216 12.82 -8.00 12.24
CA SER A 216 12.65 -9.42 12.51
C SER A 216 11.56 -10.04 11.63
N LEU A 217 10.48 -9.31 11.33
CA LEU A 217 9.47 -9.70 10.34
C LEU A 217 10.10 -9.77 8.94
N ARG A 218 10.77 -8.70 8.50
CA ARG A 218 11.40 -8.64 7.18
C ARG A 218 12.41 -9.77 6.97
N GLY A 219 13.19 -10.12 7.98
CA GLY A 219 14.16 -11.22 7.92
C GLY A 219 13.54 -12.62 7.89
N ARG A 220 12.24 -12.75 8.23
CA ARG A 220 11.49 -14.03 8.19
C ARG A 220 10.63 -14.17 6.96
N MET A 221 10.18 -13.06 6.38
CA MET A 221 9.47 -13.08 5.10
C MET A 221 10.41 -13.66 4.05
N GLY A 222 10.00 -14.76 3.43
CA GLY A 222 10.72 -15.33 2.29
C GLY A 222 10.58 -14.44 1.06
N THR A 223 11.23 -14.84 -0.03
CA THR A 223 10.85 -14.36 -1.36
C THR A 223 9.52 -14.99 -1.71
N ALA A 224 8.44 -14.20 -1.71
CA ALA A 224 7.16 -14.67 -2.23
C ALA A 224 7.36 -15.18 -3.66
N ASP A 225 6.91 -16.40 -3.92
CA ASP A 225 6.97 -17.00 -5.26
C ASP A 225 5.72 -16.58 -6.02
N PHE A 226 5.86 -15.55 -6.87
CA PHE A 226 4.78 -15.05 -7.70
C PHE A 226 4.73 -15.82 -9.02
N GLU A 227 3.56 -16.35 -9.35
CA GLU A 227 3.35 -17.13 -10.56
C GLU A 227 3.44 -16.24 -11.81
N ALA A 228 4.43 -16.51 -12.66
CA ALA A 228 4.64 -15.78 -13.90
C ALA A 228 3.47 -15.92 -14.90
N THR A 229 2.64 -16.95 -14.76
CA THR A 229 1.41 -17.12 -15.55
C THR A 229 0.36 -16.06 -15.23
N VAL A 230 0.29 -15.61 -13.98
CA VAL A 230 -0.64 -14.56 -13.53
C VAL A 230 -0.10 -13.17 -13.86
N LEU A 231 1.19 -12.92 -13.56
CA LEU A 231 1.78 -11.59 -13.77
C LEU A 231 2.33 -11.35 -15.19
N GLY A 232 2.61 -12.42 -15.94
CA GLY A 232 3.23 -12.36 -17.28
C GLY A 232 2.24 -12.33 -18.43
N GLY A 233 0.94 -12.15 -18.16
CA GLY A 233 -0.10 -12.02 -19.18
C GLY A 233 0.07 -10.79 -20.08
N SER A 234 -0.72 -10.73 -21.16
CA SER A 234 -0.74 -9.56 -22.04
C SER A 234 -1.55 -8.42 -21.41
N PHE A 235 -0.91 -7.28 -21.16
CA PHE A 235 -1.57 -6.06 -20.67
C PHE A 235 -1.22 -4.87 -21.58
N ALA A 236 -1.99 -3.79 -21.48
CA ALA A 236 -1.69 -2.55 -22.19
C ALA A 236 -0.40 -1.94 -21.63
N ASP A 237 0.56 -1.61 -22.49
CA ASP A 237 1.80 -0.97 -22.07
C ASP A 237 1.49 0.33 -21.31
N ALA A 238 2.04 0.46 -20.09
CA ALA A 238 1.93 1.68 -19.31
C ALA A 238 2.71 2.81 -20.00
N SER A 239 2.11 4.00 -20.06
CA SER A 239 2.78 5.20 -20.53
C SER A 239 3.97 5.56 -19.63
N GLY A 240 4.91 6.34 -20.16
CA GLY A 240 6.04 6.82 -19.37
C GLY A 240 5.65 7.76 -18.23
N GLU A 241 4.44 8.31 -18.23
CA GLU A 241 3.89 9.10 -17.12
C GLU A 241 3.32 8.20 -16.03
N GLU A 242 2.52 7.19 -16.39
CA GLU A 242 1.98 6.20 -15.46
C GLU A 242 3.10 5.44 -14.73
N LEU A 243 4.14 5.00 -15.45
CA LEU A 243 5.32 4.37 -14.83
C LEU A 243 6.02 5.29 -13.84
N ARG A 244 6.12 6.59 -14.14
CA ARG A 244 6.72 7.57 -13.23
C ARG A 244 5.89 7.72 -11.95
N ARG A 245 4.56 7.78 -12.07
CA ARG A 245 3.68 7.84 -10.89
C ARG A 245 3.79 6.58 -10.04
N LEU A 246 3.77 5.39 -10.65
CA LEU A 246 3.94 4.11 -9.93
C LEU A 246 5.28 4.03 -9.18
N ILE A 247 6.38 4.45 -9.82
CA ILE A 247 7.70 4.52 -9.16
C ILE A 247 7.69 5.53 -8.01
N GLY A 248 7.01 6.66 -8.18
CA GLY A 248 6.82 7.67 -7.15
C GLY A 248 6.14 7.11 -5.91
N GLU A 249 4.96 6.52 -6.06
CA GLU A 249 4.22 5.87 -4.98
C GLU A 249 5.04 4.78 -4.27
N ALA A 250 5.86 4.04 -5.01
CA ALA A 250 6.72 3.00 -4.43
C ALA A 250 7.95 3.56 -3.67
N SER A 251 8.35 4.81 -3.95
CA SER A 251 9.59 5.40 -3.42
C SER A 251 9.37 6.55 -2.44
N PHE A 252 8.16 7.10 -2.38
CA PHE A 252 7.82 8.29 -1.62
C PHE A 252 6.41 8.19 -1.03
N VAL A 253 6.27 8.60 0.23
CA VAL A 253 4.97 8.65 0.93
C VAL A 253 4.60 10.11 1.16
N ALA A 254 3.44 10.54 0.68
CA ALA A 254 2.94 11.90 0.88
C ALA A 254 2.67 12.21 2.36
N ASP A 255 2.80 13.48 2.76
CA ASP A 255 2.57 13.91 4.14
C ASP A 255 1.17 13.53 4.68
N SER A 256 0.16 13.54 3.83
CA SER A 256 -1.21 13.14 4.18
C SER A 256 -1.35 11.69 4.67
N MET A 257 -0.37 10.83 4.36
CA MET A 257 -0.31 9.44 4.81
C MET A 257 0.67 9.22 5.97
N LEU A 258 1.38 10.26 6.40
CA LEU A 258 2.33 10.19 7.51
C LEU A 258 1.68 10.65 8.82
N ALA A 259 2.13 10.06 9.93
CA ALA A 259 1.77 10.57 11.25
C ALA A 259 2.31 12.01 11.42
N GLY A 260 1.46 12.91 11.91
CA GLY A 260 1.85 14.28 12.21
C GLY A 260 2.71 14.38 13.48
N GLY A 261 3.51 15.44 13.59
CA GLY A 261 4.26 15.77 14.81
C GLY A 261 5.55 14.98 15.04
N GLU A 262 5.93 14.08 14.13
CA GLU A 262 7.19 13.33 14.20
C GLU A 262 8.08 13.64 12.99
N ALA A 263 9.33 14.04 13.26
CA ALA A 263 10.37 14.09 12.25
C ALA A 263 11.06 12.73 12.12
N ARG A 264 11.40 12.32 10.90
CA ARG A 264 12.22 11.13 10.65
C ARG A 264 13.23 11.36 9.53
N CYS A 265 14.20 10.47 9.45
CA CYS A 265 15.11 10.39 8.33
C CYS A 265 14.32 10.20 7.03
N GLY A 266 14.70 10.94 5.99
CA GLY A 266 14.05 10.91 4.69
C GLY A 266 12.82 11.79 4.56
N ASP A 267 12.38 12.46 5.63
CA ASP A 267 11.36 13.51 5.51
C ASP A 267 11.85 14.59 4.53
N LEU A 268 10.98 14.95 3.60
CA LEU A 268 11.18 15.94 2.57
C LEU A 268 10.29 17.15 2.86
N PHE A 269 10.88 18.33 2.88
CA PHE A 269 10.22 19.59 3.18
C PHE A 269 10.33 20.55 2.00
N LEU A 270 9.34 21.43 1.86
CA LEU A 270 9.39 22.55 0.92
C LEU A 270 9.98 23.77 1.65
N CYS A 271 11.01 24.41 1.10
CA CYS A 271 11.54 25.66 1.64
C CYS A 271 10.50 26.77 1.51
N GLU A 272 10.18 27.45 2.61
CA GLU A 272 9.31 28.63 2.59
C GLU A 272 9.84 29.72 1.65
N GLY A 273 8.93 30.38 0.92
CA GLY A 273 9.28 31.44 -0.04
C GLY A 273 9.98 30.95 -1.31
N THR A 274 10.01 29.63 -1.56
CA THR A 274 10.47 29.02 -2.80
C THR A 274 9.34 28.33 -3.56
N GLU A 275 8.08 28.69 -3.32
CA GLU A 275 7.00 28.22 -4.20
C GLU A 275 7.32 28.63 -5.65
N GLU A 276 6.87 27.83 -6.64
CA GLU A 276 7.10 28.14 -8.07
C GLU A 276 6.41 29.47 -8.43
N GLU A 277 7.10 30.57 -8.18
CA GLU A 277 6.76 31.92 -8.59
C GLU A 277 7.67 32.32 -9.76
N GLU A 278 7.18 33.19 -10.65
CA GLU A 278 7.84 33.56 -11.91
C GLU A 278 9.37 33.76 -11.76
N GLY A 279 10.14 32.75 -12.19
CA GLY A 279 11.60 32.78 -12.26
C GLY A 279 12.37 32.20 -11.05
N ARG A 280 11.73 31.62 -10.04
CA ARG A 280 12.41 30.87 -8.96
C ARG A 280 11.97 29.40 -8.94
N GLU A 281 12.96 28.51 -8.96
CA GLU A 281 12.75 27.08 -8.78
C GLU A 281 12.51 26.76 -7.30
N ALA A 282 11.58 25.85 -7.03
CA ALA A 282 11.33 25.37 -5.70
C ALA A 282 12.51 24.59 -5.12
N GLU A 283 12.87 24.93 -3.88
CA GLU A 283 13.90 24.24 -3.12
C GLU A 283 13.26 23.30 -2.11
N TYR A 284 13.80 22.10 -2.04
CA TYR A 284 13.37 21.06 -1.13
C TYR A 284 14.48 20.74 -0.14
N LEU A 285 14.13 20.29 1.06
CA LEU A 285 15.06 19.89 2.09
C LEU A 285 14.82 18.43 2.44
N LEU A 286 15.81 17.58 2.23
CA LEU A 286 15.74 16.17 2.61
C LEU A 286 16.53 15.94 3.89
N ASN A 287 15.84 15.57 4.96
CA ASN A 287 16.47 15.23 6.23
C ASN A 287 17.25 13.92 6.12
N LEU A 288 18.54 13.97 6.47
CA LEU A 288 19.42 12.80 6.53
C LEU A 288 19.75 12.38 7.97
N ARG A 289 19.23 13.11 8.97
CA ARG A 289 19.47 12.83 10.38
C ARG A 289 18.88 11.46 10.74
N PRO A 290 19.63 10.58 11.44
CA PRO A 290 19.11 9.27 11.85
C PRO A 290 17.84 9.39 12.69
N ASP A 291 16.94 8.41 12.58
CA ASP A 291 15.65 8.41 13.29
C ASP A 291 15.81 8.53 14.80
N CYS A 292 16.83 7.88 15.39
CA CYS A 292 17.11 7.94 16.84
C CYS A 292 17.42 9.35 17.35
N ASP A 293 17.89 10.23 16.46
CA ASP A 293 18.19 11.62 16.77
C ASP A 293 17.03 12.56 16.42
N CYS A 294 15.98 12.06 15.74
CA CYS A 294 14.79 12.82 15.38
C CYS A 294 13.64 12.68 16.40
N ILE A 295 13.88 12.02 17.54
CA ILE A 295 12.89 11.81 18.60
C ILE A 295 13.07 12.88 19.68
N SER A 296 11.98 13.54 20.08
CA SER A 296 12.01 14.46 21.22
C SER A 296 12.21 13.70 22.53
N ARG A 297 13.31 13.97 23.22
CA ARG A 297 13.60 13.39 24.55
C ARG A 297 12.83 14.06 25.69
N ASN A 298 12.28 15.25 25.44
CA ASN A 298 11.60 16.09 26.44
C ASN A 298 10.09 16.24 26.18
N GLY A 299 9.54 15.59 25.15
CA GLY A 299 8.09 15.59 24.84
C GLY A 299 7.60 16.78 24.01
N SER A 300 8.43 17.80 23.77
CA SER A 300 8.17 18.87 22.79
C SER A 300 9.01 18.63 21.52
N GLY A 301 8.37 18.46 20.36
CA GLY A 301 9.04 18.31 19.07
C GLY A 301 9.71 19.61 18.56
N GLU A 302 9.61 20.69 19.33
CA GLU A 302 10.02 22.06 18.98
C GLU A 302 11.54 22.27 18.96
N GLU A 303 12.35 21.37 19.53
CA GLU A 303 13.83 21.51 19.58
C GLU A 303 14.57 20.53 18.66
N ILE A 304 13.88 19.87 17.72
CA ILE A 304 14.50 18.86 16.85
C ILE A 304 15.18 19.55 15.66
N GLU A 305 16.50 19.66 15.71
CA GLU A 305 17.33 20.08 14.58
C GLU A 305 17.39 19.00 13.49
N LEU A 306 17.07 19.33 12.25
CA LEU A 306 17.15 18.42 11.11
C LEU A 306 18.38 18.73 10.25
N TYR A 307 19.01 17.70 9.71
CA TYR A 307 20.24 17.84 8.91
C TYR A 307 19.86 17.59 7.46
N CYS A 308 19.60 18.67 6.74
CA CYS A 308 18.93 18.64 5.45
C CYS A 308 19.88 18.92 4.29
N VAL A 309 19.86 18.08 3.26
CA VAL A 309 20.49 18.40 1.96
C VAL A 309 19.47 19.07 1.04
N VAL A 310 19.93 20.06 0.28
CA VAL A 310 19.06 20.82 -0.64
C VAL A 310 18.76 20.01 -1.89
N GLY A 311 17.48 19.88 -2.24
CA GLY A 311 16.96 19.26 -3.44
C GLY A 311 16.35 20.27 -4.40
N ARG A 312 16.50 20.04 -5.70
CA ARG A 312 15.83 20.80 -6.77
C ARG A 312 15.21 19.88 -7.80
N LEU A 313 14.09 20.30 -8.38
CA LEU A 313 13.47 19.58 -9.49
C LEU A 313 14.38 19.63 -10.72
N MET A 314 14.44 18.51 -11.44
CA MET A 314 15.17 18.42 -12.69
C MET A 314 14.26 18.65 -13.89
N GLU A 315 14.76 19.42 -14.85
CA GLU A 315 14.14 19.57 -16.17
C GLU A 315 14.24 18.28 -16.99
N GLU A 316 13.23 17.99 -17.82
CA GLU A 316 13.18 16.75 -18.60
C GLU A 316 14.43 16.53 -19.47
N ASN A 317 14.94 17.60 -20.07
CA ASN A 317 16.14 17.55 -20.89
C ASN A 317 17.38 17.18 -20.06
N GLU A 318 17.46 17.62 -18.80
CA GLU A 318 18.55 17.24 -17.91
C GLU A 318 18.45 15.77 -17.51
N VAL A 319 17.24 15.31 -17.15
CA VAL A 319 16.96 13.90 -16.82
C VAL A 319 17.39 12.99 -17.98
N ARG A 320 16.98 13.30 -19.22
CA ARG A 320 17.34 12.54 -20.42
C ARG A 320 18.85 12.51 -20.67
N ARG A 321 19.54 13.65 -20.48
CA ARG A 321 20.98 13.76 -20.68
C ARG A 321 21.78 12.95 -19.66
N LYS A 322 21.33 12.92 -18.40
CA LYS A 322 22.02 12.19 -17.32
C LYS A 322 21.66 10.70 -17.29
N TYR A 323 20.58 10.26 -17.93
CA TYR A 323 20.20 8.84 -17.92
C TYR A 323 21.12 7.96 -18.78
N HIS A 324 21.76 6.97 -18.16
CA HIS A 324 22.63 6.01 -18.82
C HIS A 324 21.88 4.72 -19.18
N LYS A 325 21.35 4.65 -20.41
CA LYS A 325 20.47 3.57 -20.90
C LYS A 325 20.96 2.15 -20.62
N LYS A 326 22.26 1.87 -20.80
CA LYS A 326 22.81 0.51 -20.62
C LYS A 326 22.72 0.01 -19.18
N TYR A 327 22.77 0.90 -18.19
CA TYR A 327 22.82 0.53 -16.78
C TYR A 327 21.54 0.87 -16.02
N GLY A 328 20.55 1.49 -16.69
CA GLY A 328 19.32 1.94 -16.02
C GLY A 328 19.58 2.93 -14.89
N ALA A 329 20.63 3.75 -14.98
CA ALA A 329 21.11 4.58 -13.88
C ALA A 329 21.42 6.01 -14.33
N PHE A 330 21.37 6.96 -13.40
CA PHE A 330 21.75 8.35 -13.66
C PHE A 330 23.27 8.55 -13.50
N LEU A 331 23.84 9.36 -14.38
CA LEU A 331 25.21 9.87 -14.32
C LEU A 331 25.27 11.01 -13.31
N GLU A 332 25.59 10.67 -12.07
CA GLU A 332 25.69 11.62 -10.96
C GLU A 332 27.16 12.02 -10.72
N THR A 333 27.39 13.30 -10.43
CA THR A 333 28.69 13.75 -9.91
C THR A 333 28.86 13.40 -8.43
N VAL A 334 30.09 13.51 -7.90
CA VAL A 334 30.39 13.20 -6.48
C VAL A 334 29.63 14.07 -5.48
N ASN A 335 29.13 15.24 -5.90
CA ASN A 335 28.47 16.23 -5.05
C ASN A 335 26.95 16.25 -5.20
N GLU A 336 26.36 15.22 -5.80
CA GLU A 336 24.92 15.12 -5.97
C GLU A 336 24.41 13.67 -5.88
N SER A 337 23.10 13.54 -5.64
CA SER A 337 22.33 12.33 -5.89
C SER A 337 21.03 12.67 -6.61
N ILE A 338 20.64 11.84 -7.57
CA ILE A 338 19.41 11.98 -8.33
C ILE A 338 18.45 10.87 -7.90
N VAL A 339 17.24 11.27 -7.54
CA VAL A 339 16.15 10.34 -7.22
C VAL A 339 15.02 10.57 -8.20
N PHE A 340 14.72 9.52 -8.96
CA PHE A 340 13.80 9.56 -10.09
C PHE A 340 12.34 9.49 -9.63
N ALA A 341 11.51 10.32 -10.24
CA ALA A 341 10.05 10.25 -10.16
C ALA A 341 9.45 10.30 -8.75
N VAL A 342 10.04 11.08 -7.83
CA VAL A 342 9.65 11.16 -6.41
C VAL A 342 8.36 11.95 -6.19
N LEU A 343 8.27 13.16 -6.73
CA LEU A 343 7.15 14.08 -6.50
C LEU A 343 6.29 14.16 -7.74
N GLU A 344 5.12 13.50 -7.74
CA GLU A 344 4.19 13.49 -8.87
C GLU A 344 4.87 13.09 -10.20
N GLY A 345 5.80 12.13 -10.13
CA GLY A 345 6.58 11.68 -11.28
C GLY A 345 7.75 12.60 -11.70
N ARG A 346 7.98 13.71 -11.00
CA ARG A 346 9.13 14.59 -11.20
C ARG A 346 10.38 14.07 -10.48
N THR A 347 11.55 14.37 -11.05
CA THR A 347 12.85 13.90 -10.56
C THR A 347 13.51 14.97 -9.71
N LEU A 348 14.02 14.58 -8.54
CA LEU A 348 14.77 15.46 -7.65
C LEU A 348 16.27 15.19 -7.74
N ARG A 349 17.05 16.26 -7.70
CA ARG A 349 18.50 16.23 -7.54
C ARG A 349 18.86 16.88 -6.21
N PHE A 350 19.46 16.09 -5.32
CA PHE A 350 20.00 16.54 -4.05
C PHE A 350 21.45 16.97 -4.21
N GLU A 351 21.77 18.20 -3.82
CA GLU A 351 23.10 18.80 -3.90
C GLU A 351 23.77 18.73 -2.53
N PHE A 352 24.93 18.09 -2.45
CA PHE A 352 25.59 17.81 -1.15
C PHE A 352 26.43 18.95 -0.59
N ARG A 353 26.63 20.01 -1.37
CA ARG A 353 27.46 21.16 -0.94
C ARG A 353 26.77 21.99 0.13
N ASP A 354 25.44 21.96 0.13
CA ASP A 354 24.60 22.80 0.97
C ASP A 354 23.85 21.90 1.94
N LEU A 355 24.44 21.69 3.11
CA LEU A 355 23.75 21.11 4.26
C LEU A 355 23.17 22.26 5.09
N ARG A 356 21.86 22.23 5.33
CA ARG A 356 21.16 23.17 6.20
C ARG A 356 20.74 22.47 7.48
N ILE A 357 20.89 23.18 8.59
CA ILE A 357 20.38 22.74 9.89
C ILE A 357 19.17 23.62 10.17
N GLU A 358 18.00 22.98 10.28
CA GLU A 358 16.71 23.67 10.39
C GLU A 358 15.91 23.06 11.53
N GLU A 359 15.07 23.85 12.21
CA GLU A 359 14.17 23.35 13.24
C GLU A 359 12.93 22.71 12.61
N PHE A 360 12.55 21.51 13.07
CA PHE A 360 11.40 20.79 12.52
C PHE A 360 10.10 21.61 12.56
N SER A 361 9.89 22.40 13.61
CA SER A 361 8.71 23.26 13.79
C SER A 361 8.55 24.35 12.73
N GLU A 362 9.63 24.71 12.04
CA GLU A 362 9.63 25.77 11.02
C GLU A 362 9.45 25.24 9.59
N LEU A 363 9.37 23.91 9.42
CA LEU A 363 9.37 23.28 8.11
C LEU A 363 8.01 22.71 7.71
N LYS A 364 7.62 22.96 6.45
CA LYS A 364 6.43 22.37 5.84
C LYS A 364 6.78 21.04 5.17
N ARG A 365 6.41 19.93 5.81
CA ARG A 365 6.64 18.57 5.28
C ARG A 365 5.77 18.31 4.05
N VAL A 366 6.38 17.73 3.02
CA VAL A 366 5.72 17.31 1.77
C VAL A 366 5.51 15.80 1.75
N GLY A 367 6.40 15.06 2.41
CA GLY A 367 6.32 13.61 2.55
C GLY A 367 7.64 13.01 2.98
N ARG A 368 7.85 11.72 2.70
CA ARG A 368 9.04 10.97 3.11
C ARG A 368 9.56 10.09 1.99
N LEU A 369 10.85 10.22 1.70
CA LEU A 369 11.58 9.33 0.80
C LEU A 369 11.88 7.99 1.48
N LEU A 370 11.54 6.89 0.83
CA LEU A 370 11.70 5.54 1.37
C LEU A 370 13.04 4.89 1.01
N HIS A 371 13.37 3.83 1.74
CA HIS A 371 14.42 2.91 1.36
C HIS A 371 14.05 2.14 0.08
N PRO A 372 15.01 1.82 -0.81
CA PRO A 372 16.46 2.02 -0.69
C PRO A 372 16.96 3.40 -1.19
N TYR A 373 16.08 4.24 -1.75
CA TYR A 373 16.44 5.53 -2.32
C TYR A 373 17.04 6.48 -1.28
N LEU A 374 16.44 6.54 -0.08
CA LEU A 374 16.99 7.27 1.07
C LEU A 374 18.41 6.81 1.42
N THR A 375 18.62 5.48 1.56
CA THR A 375 19.94 4.92 1.87
C THR A 375 20.97 5.31 0.82
N ARG A 376 20.61 5.31 -0.46
CA ARG A 376 21.52 5.73 -1.53
C ARG A 376 21.95 7.19 -1.34
N VAL A 377 21.01 8.09 -1.04
CA VAL A 377 21.34 9.51 -0.81
C VAL A 377 22.26 9.65 0.40
N GLN A 378 21.95 9.01 1.52
CA GLN A 378 22.78 9.02 2.74
C GLN A 378 24.20 8.50 2.47
N GLN A 379 24.33 7.35 1.79
CA GLN A 379 25.63 6.76 1.47
C GLN A 379 26.46 7.67 0.55
N ARG A 380 25.83 8.25 -0.47
CA ARG A 380 26.52 9.19 -1.38
C ARG A 380 26.93 10.48 -0.66
N TYR A 381 26.09 11.00 0.22
CA TYR A 381 26.43 12.14 1.06
C TYR A 381 27.59 11.83 2.00
N ALA A 382 27.58 10.67 2.67
CA ALA A 382 28.69 10.24 3.53
C ALA A 382 30.01 10.14 2.76
N LEU A 383 29.99 9.56 1.56
CA LEU A 383 31.17 9.50 0.67
C LEU A 383 31.65 10.89 0.24
N PHE A 384 30.71 11.80 -0.04
CA PHE A 384 31.03 13.19 -0.35
C PHE A 384 31.69 13.90 0.83
N SER A 385 31.21 13.70 2.06
CA SER A 385 31.75 14.33 3.26
C SER A 385 33.17 13.84 3.61
N GLN A 386 33.51 12.62 3.22
CA GLN A 386 34.83 12.00 3.47
C GLN A 386 35.94 12.41 2.48
N ARG A 387 35.73 13.41 1.59
CA ARG A 387 36.58 13.69 0.41
C ARG A 387 38.06 13.35 0.58
N GLN A 388 38.58 12.52 -0.33
CA GLN A 388 40.01 12.27 -0.46
C GLN A 388 40.71 13.55 -0.92
N GLY A 389 41.66 14.04 -0.12
CA GLY A 389 42.41 15.28 -0.37
C GLY A 389 43.40 15.16 -1.52
N LEU A 390 42.90 15.13 -2.76
CA LEU A 390 43.72 15.16 -3.96
C LEU A 390 43.95 16.61 -4.43
N PRO A 391 45.16 16.94 -4.94
CA PRO A 391 45.41 18.24 -5.53
C PRO A 391 44.54 18.46 -6.77
N ARG A 392 44.09 19.70 -6.98
CA ARG A 392 43.29 20.06 -8.17
C ARG A 392 44.11 19.86 -9.44
N VAL A 393 43.54 19.16 -10.42
CA VAL A 393 44.17 19.01 -11.75
C VAL A 393 44.25 20.39 -12.43
N PRO A 394 45.45 20.88 -12.82
CA PRO A 394 45.60 22.16 -13.49
C PRO A 394 44.83 22.18 -14.82
N ARG A 395 44.01 23.20 -15.04
CA ARG A 395 43.21 23.34 -16.27
C ARG A 395 44.07 23.29 -17.54
N ALA A 396 45.27 23.87 -17.49
CA ALA A 396 46.22 23.89 -18.60
C ALA A 396 46.76 22.50 -18.98
N ALA A 397 46.63 21.49 -18.11
CA ALA A 397 47.08 20.12 -18.37
C ALA A 397 45.99 19.23 -19.00
N VAL A 398 44.75 19.72 -19.11
CA VAL A 398 43.64 18.96 -19.70
C VAL A 398 43.64 19.19 -21.22
N PRO A 399 43.70 18.13 -22.05
CA PRO A 399 43.65 18.27 -23.50
C PRO A 399 42.37 19.00 -23.95
N GLU A 400 42.49 19.94 -24.88
CA GLU A 400 41.32 20.58 -25.48
C GLU A 400 40.53 19.58 -26.32
N LYS A 401 39.21 19.68 -26.25
CA LYS A 401 38.30 18.83 -27.02
C LYS A 401 38.48 19.18 -28.50
N GLN A 402 39.07 18.28 -29.30
CA GLN A 402 39.01 18.42 -30.75
C GLN A 402 37.52 18.29 -31.15
N GLY A 403 37.03 19.34 -31.81
CA GLY A 403 35.62 19.54 -32.15
C GLY A 403 35.06 18.49 -33.08
#